data_AF-F0X6I0-F1
#
_entry.id   AF-F0X6I0-F1
#
_cell.length_a   1.000
_cell.length_b   1.000
_cell.length_c   1.000
_cell.angle_alpha   90.00
_cell.angle_beta   90.00
_cell.angle_gamma   90.00
#
_symmetry.space_group_name_H-M   'P 1'
#
loop_
_entity.id
_entity.type
_entity.pdbx_description
1 polymer ?
#
loop_
_entity_poly.entity_id
_entity_poly.type
_entity_poly.pdbx_seq_one_letter_code
_entity_poly.pdbx_strand_id
1 'polypeptide(L)'
;MDSAPTDIRIAIVGAGMGGLSTALALAKKGLKNIDVFEAAPDLGFVGAGIQLAPNLVRILSRLGCWDPIEAAATEVKETSIRGT
;
A
#
# COMPACT_ATOMS: atom_id res chain seq x y z
N MET A 1 14.69 23.95 20.68
CA MET A 1 14.50 23.01 19.55
C MET A 1 13.79 21.82 20.13
N ASP A 2 12.46 21.89 20.15
CA ASP A 2 11.62 20.89 20.80
C ASP A 2 11.78 19.57 20.04
N SER A 3 12.30 18.57 20.75
CA SER A 3 12.38 17.20 20.24
C SER A 3 10.99 16.78 19.80
N ALA A 4 10.81 16.51 18.50
CA ALA A 4 9.60 15.90 17.98
C ALA A 4 9.21 14.72 18.90
N PRO A 5 7.93 14.52 19.23
CA PRO A 5 7.54 13.48 20.17
C PRO A 5 8.04 12.14 19.63
N THR A 6 9.07 11.58 20.27
CA THR A 6 9.74 10.35 19.82
C THR A 6 8.92 9.11 20.11
N ASP A 7 7.75 9.27 20.74
CA ASP A 7 6.87 8.20 21.21
C ASP A 7 5.41 8.36 20.73
N ILE A 8 5.22 8.76 19.46
CA ILE A 8 3.88 8.79 18.86
C ILE A 8 3.44 7.35 18.60
N ARG A 9 2.31 6.95 19.19
CA ARG A 9 1.60 5.69 18.90
C ARG A 9 0.53 5.92 17.83
N ILE A 10 0.52 5.07 16.80
CA ILE A 10 -0.35 5.20 15.64
C ILE A 10 -1.14 3.91 15.48
N ALA A 11 -2.46 4.01 15.58
CA ALA A 11 -3.37 2.92 15.27
C ALA A 11 -3.96 3.12 13.86
N ILE A 12 -3.85 2.10 13.02
CA ILE A 12 -4.41 2.06 11.66
C ILE A 12 -5.52 1.01 11.66
N VAL A 13 -6.75 1.42 11.33
CA VAL A 13 -7.90 0.52 11.26
C VAL A 13 -8.15 0.14 9.80
N GLY A 14 -7.96 -1.14 9.50
CA GLY A 14 -8.04 -1.77 8.18
C GLY A 14 -6.66 -2.17 7.63
N ALA A 15 -6.46 -3.45 7.34
CA ALA A 15 -5.24 -3.99 6.72
C ALA A 15 -5.36 -4.18 5.19
N GLY A 16 -6.20 -3.37 4.54
CA GLY A 16 -6.24 -3.28 3.08
C GLY A 16 -5.04 -2.53 2.49
N MET A 17 -5.03 -2.37 1.16
CA MET A 17 -3.95 -1.69 0.42
C MET A 17 -3.60 -0.31 1.01
N GLY A 18 -4.61 0.49 1.37
CA GLY A 18 -4.39 1.82 1.96
C GLY A 18 -3.78 1.76 3.36
N GLY A 19 -4.25 0.87 4.23
CA GLY A 19 -3.76 0.74 5.60
C GLY A 19 -2.32 0.22 5.66
N LEU A 20 -2.02 -0.85 4.92
CA LEU A 20 -0.67 -1.40 4.83
C LEU A 20 0.31 -0.42 4.17
N SER A 21 -0.11 0.27 3.10
CA SER A 21 0.71 1.31 2.47
C SER A 21 0.99 2.47 3.43
N THR A 22 0.01 2.83 4.26
CA THR A 22 0.16 3.89 5.27
C THR A 22 1.14 3.46 6.36
N ALA A 23 0.99 2.25 6.91
CA ALA A 23 1.91 1.70 7.90
C ALA A 23 3.35 1.68 7.39
N LEU A 24 3.56 1.19 6.16
CA LEU A 24 4.87 1.14 5.51
C LEU A 24 5.46 2.55 5.28
N ALA A 25 4.64 3.50 4.82
CA ALA A 25 5.09 4.87 4.60
C ALA A 25 5.52 5.55 5.90
N LEU A 26 4.79 5.32 7.00
CA LEU A 26 5.13 5.84 8.33
C LEU A 26 6.40 5.18 8.88
N ALA A 27 6.52 3.85 8.74
CA ALA A 27 7.72 3.11 9.14
C ALA A 27 8.98 3.62 8.40
N LYS A 28 8.87 3.89 7.09
CA LYS A 28 9.95 4.50 6.30
C LYS A 28 10.33 5.92 6.73
N LYS A 29 9.42 6.64 7.40
CA LYS A 29 9.71 7.95 8.01
C LYS A 29 10.35 7.83 9.40
N GLY A 30 10.62 6.62 9.89
CA GLY A 30 11.28 6.36 11.17
C GLY A 30 10.34 6.24 12.37
N LEU A 31 9.01 6.25 12.15
CA LEU A 31 8.03 6.00 13.19
C LEU A 31 8.01 4.51 13.55
N LYS A 32 8.00 4.20 14.85
CA LYS A 32 8.21 2.83 15.33
C LYS A 32 6.96 2.19 15.94
N ASN A 33 6.07 2.97 16.54
CA ASN A 33 4.93 2.44 17.28
C ASN A 33 3.67 2.50 16.40
N ILE A 34 3.56 1.56 15.46
CA ILE A 34 2.48 1.49 14.48
C ILE A 34 1.77 0.15 14.61
N ASP A 35 0.49 0.18 14.97
CA ASP A 35 -0.37 -0.99 15.08
C ASP A 35 -1.43 -0.96 13.97
N VAL A 36 -1.57 -2.07 13.24
CA VAL A 36 -2.59 -2.23 12.19
C VAL A 36 -3.60 -3.26 12.65
N PHE A 37 -4.88 -2.90 12.64
CA PHE A 37 -6.00 -3.74 13.04
C PHE A 37 -6.83 -4.11 11.83
N GLU A 38 -7.30 -5.35 11.75
CA GLU A 38 -8.20 -5.83 10.70
C GLU A 38 -9.34 -6.62 11.33
N ALA A 39 -10.55 -6.41 10.83
CA ALA A 39 -11.73 -7.13 11.29
C ALA A 39 -11.84 -8.52 10.64
N ALA A 40 -11.35 -8.67 9.41
CA ALA A 40 -11.27 -9.95 8.74
C ALA A 40 -10.34 -10.92 9.50
N PRO A 41 -10.71 -12.21 9.62
CA PRO A 41 -9.90 -13.20 10.34
C PRO A 41 -8.61 -13.58 9.60
N ASP A 42 -8.51 -13.27 8.31
CA ASP A 42 -7.34 -13.51 7.47
C ASP A 42 -7.23 -12.47 6.36
N LEU A 43 -6.01 -12.24 5.88
CA LEU A 43 -5.70 -11.41 4.71
C LEU A 43 -6.00 -12.20 3.43
N GLY A 44 -7.29 -12.42 3.17
CA GLY A 44 -7.76 -13.19 2.03
C GLY A 44 -7.90 -12.39 0.74
N PHE A 45 -7.80 -13.10 -0.38
CA PHE A 45 -8.13 -12.55 -1.70
C PHE A 45 -9.66 -12.43 -1.85
N VAL A 46 -10.15 -11.24 -2.19
CA VAL A 46 -11.59 -11.02 -2.49
C VAL A 46 -11.98 -11.52 -3.88
N GLY A 47 -11.03 -12.08 -4.66
CA GLY A 47 -11.25 -12.58 -6.02
C GLY A 47 -11.38 -11.49 -7.10
N ALA A 48 -11.11 -10.23 -6.78
CA ALA A 48 -11.15 -9.13 -7.74
C ALA A 48 -9.77 -8.85 -8.35
N GLY A 49 -9.69 -8.80 -9.68
CA GLY A 49 -8.52 -8.25 -10.37
C GLY A 49 -8.52 -6.72 -10.30
N ILE A 50 -7.36 -6.12 -10.07
CA ILE A 50 -7.17 -4.67 -10.09
C ILE A 50 -6.12 -4.29 -11.12
N GLN A 51 -6.43 -3.30 -11.96
CA GLN A 51 -5.46 -2.72 -12.87
C GLN A 51 -4.59 -1.70 -12.14
N LEU A 52 -3.28 -1.89 -12.18
CA LEU A 52 -2.32 -0.95 -11.60
C LEU A 52 -1.96 0.10 -12.66
N ALA A 53 -2.43 1.34 -12.46
CA ALA A 53 -2.06 2.45 -13.33
C ALA A 53 -0.60 2.90 -13.08
N PRO A 54 0.08 3.54 -14.05
CA PRO A 54 1.50 3.91 -13.92
C PRO A 54 1.82 4.81 -12.71
N ASN A 55 0.88 5.65 -12.29
CA ASN A 55 1.03 6.48 -11.09
C ASN A 55 1.07 5.65 -9.80
N LEU A 56 0.30 4.57 -9.72
CA LEU A 56 0.28 3.65 -8.59
C LEU A 56 1.57 2.84 -8.54
N VAL A 57 2.02 2.30 -9.69
CA VAL A 57 3.29 1.59 -9.82
C VAL A 57 4.44 2.42 -9.25
N ARG A 58 4.54 3.69 -9.64
CA ARG A 58 5.57 4.62 -9.12
C ARG A 58 5.56 4.75 -7.59
N ILE A 59 4.39 4.73 -6.95
CA ILE A 59 4.27 4.79 -5.49
C ILE A 59 4.73 3.46 -4.87
N LEU A 60 4.29 2.33 -5.42
CA LEU A 60 4.71 1.00 -4.97
C LEU A 60 6.23 0.82 -5.09
N SER A 61 6.85 1.33 -6.15
CA SER A 61 8.31 1.29 -6.31
C SER A 61 9.03 2.11 -5.23
N ARG A 62 8.51 3.30 -4.89
CA ARG A 62 9.05 4.13 -3.78
C ARG A 62 8.86 3.46 -2.42
N LEU A 63 7.77 2.71 -2.26
CA LEU A 63 7.52 1.89 -1.09
C LEU A 63 8.38 0.61 -1.06
N GLY A 64 9.01 0.24 -2.18
CA GLY A 64 9.88 -0.94 -2.28
C GLY A 64 9.12 -2.27 -2.34
N CYS A 65 7.84 -2.24 -2.71
CA CYS A 65 7.01 -3.43 -2.86
C CYS A 65 6.68 -3.74 -4.32
N TRP A 66 7.17 -2.95 -5.28
CA TRP A 66 6.84 -3.13 -6.68
C TRP A 66 7.36 -4.43 -7.27
N ASP A 67 8.64 -4.75 -7.09
CA ASP A 67 9.28 -5.92 -7.73
C ASP A 67 8.52 -7.25 -7.51
N PRO A 68 8.11 -7.63 -6.27
CA PRO A 68 7.32 -8.84 -6.07
C PRO A 68 5.90 -8.74 -6.64
N ILE A 69 5.32 -7.53 -6.73
CA ILE A 69 4.00 -7.31 -7.35
C ILE A 69 4.10 -7.48 -8.87
N GLU A 70 5.13 -6.91 -9.49
CA GLU A 70 5.39 -7.01 -10.92
C GLU A 70 5.58 -8.47 -11.35
N ALA A 71 6.34 -9.24 -10.59
CA ALA A 71 6.58 -10.66 -10.86
C ALA A 71 5.29 -11.52 -10.84
N ALA A 72 4.27 -11.08 -10.12
CA ALA A 72 2.97 -11.75 -10.04
C ALA A 72 1.90 -11.11 -10.95
N ALA A 73 2.20 -9.99 -11.59
CA ALA A 73 1.24 -9.23 -12.39
C ALA A 73 1.14 -9.79 -13.82
N THR A 74 0.00 -9.51 -14.46
CA THR A 74 -0.17 -9.70 -15.90
C THR A 74 0.05 -8.37 -16.61
N GLU A 75 1.00 -8.32 -17.55
CA GLU A 75 1.27 -7.12 -18.33
C GLU A 75 0.10 -6.79 -19.27
N VAL A 76 -0.43 -5.56 -19.14
CA VAL A 76 -1.45 -5.03 -20.04
C VAL A 76 -0.75 -4.38 -21.24
N LYS A 77 -0.86 -5.00 -22.41
CA LYS A 77 -0.19 -4.54 -23.64
C LYS A 77 -0.85 -3.34 -24.30
N GLU A 78 -2.17 -3.22 -24.17
CA GLU A 78 -2.95 -2.15 -24.80
C GLU A 78 -4.19 -1.84 -23.95
N THR A 79 -4.59 -0.58 -23.91
CA THR A 79 -5.87 -0.15 -23.34
C THR A 79 -6.43 0.94 -24.24
N SER A 80 -7.63 0.75 -24.78
CA SER A 80 -8.31 1.74 -25.60
C SER A 80 -9.60 2.19 -24.93
N ILE A 81 -9.81 3.50 -24.80
CA ILE A 81 -11.09 4.07 -24.42
C ILE A 81 -11.70 4.65 -25.69
N ARG A 82 -12.78 4.03 -26.19
CA ARG A 82 -13.51 4.52 -27.37
C ARG A 82 -14.71 5.33 -26.87
N GLY A 83 -14.69 6.64 -27.10
CA GLY A 83 -15.82 7.54 -26.86
C GLY A 83 -16.76 7.60 -28.07
N THR A 84 -18.01 7.98 -27.82
CA THR A 84 -19.05 8.26 -28.85
C THR A 84 -18.78 9.55 -29.60
#